data_AF-A0A540WVF7-F1
#
_entry.id   AF-A0A540WVF7-F1
#
_cell.length_a   1.000
_cell.length_b   1.000
_cell.length_c   1.000
_cell.angle_alpha   90.00
_cell.angle_beta   90.00
_cell.angle_gamma   90.00
#
_symmetry.space_group_name_H-M   'P 1'
#
loop_
_entity.id
_entity.type
_entity.pdbx_description
1 polymer ?
#
loop_
_entity_poly.entity_id
_entity_poly.type
_entity_poly.pdbx_seq_one_letter_code
_entity_poly.pdbx_strand_id
1 'polypeptide(L)' 'MNADEATDAARRFVAREVRAVLRLASGARKHPRMADEWVVLFDRSGEDGSVFDGPLMVLVNDKTGVARFL' A
#
# COMPACT_ATOMS: atom_id res chain seq x y z
N MET A 1 8.35 -13.71 0.52
CA MET A 1 7.57 -12.82 -0.36
C MET A 1 8.52 -11.88 -1.11
N ASN A 2 8.29 -11.65 -2.40
CA ASN A 2 9.01 -10.65 -3.21
C ASN A 2 8.22 -9.33 -3.33
N ALA A 3 8.79 -8.33 -4.01
CA ALA A 3 8.17 -7.00 -4.13
C ALA A 3 6.86 -7.00 -4.94
N ASP A 4 6.75 -7.84 -5.96
CA ASP A 4 5.53 -7.94 -6.79
C ASP A 4 4.39 -8.58 -6.00
N GLU A 5 4.68 -9.67 -5.29
CA GLU A 5 3.72 -10.33 -4.39
C GLU A 5 3.21 -9.39 -3.29
N ALA A 6 4.10 -8.58 -2.70
CA ALA A 6 3.73 -7.58 -1.70
C ALA A 6 2.89 -6.45 -2.30
N THR A 7 3.21 -6.02 -3.52
CA THR A 7 2.42 -5.00 -4.24
C THR A 7 1.01 -5.50 -4.52
N ASP A 8 0.87 -6.74 -4.95
CA ASP A 8 -0.43 -7.36 -5.23
C ASP A 8 -1.25 -7.58 -3.94
N ALA A 9 -0.61 -8.00 -2.84
CA ALA A 9 -1.25 -8.09 -1.53
C ALA A 9 -1.81 -6.72 -1.08
N ALA A 10 -1.00 -5.66 -1.21
CA ALA A 10 -1.42 -4.31 -0.88
C ALA A 10 -2.58 -3.82 -1.77
N ARG A 11 -2.54 -4.10 -3.08
CA ARG A 11 -3.63 -3.75 -4.02
C ARG A 11 -4.96 -4.41 -3.62
N ARG A 12 -4.93 -5.71 -3.29
CA ARG A 12 -6.12 -6.44 -2.86
C ARG A 12 -6.68 -5.91 -1.54
N PHE A 13 -5.81 -5.59 -0.59
CA PHE A 13 -6.20 -4.97 0.67
C PHE A 13 -6.87 -3.61 0.46
N VAL A 14 -6.22 -2.72 -0.29
CA VAL A 14 -6.75 -1.38 -0.58
C VAL A 14 -8.09 -1.46 -1.31
N ALA A 15 -8.22 -2.32 -2.32
CA ALA A 15 -9.46 -2.49 -3.06
C ALA A 15 -10.63 -2.97 -2.18
N ARG A 16 -10.35 -3.65 -1.06
CA ARG A 16 -11.34 -4.11 -0.10
C ARG A 16 -11.71 -3.05 0.93
N GLU A 17 -10.72 -2.35 1.47
CA GLU A 17 -10.91 -1.40 2.58
C GLU A 17 -11.34 -0.01 2.09
N VAL A 18 -10.89 0.41 0.90
CA VAL A 18 -11.08 1.76 0.39
C VAL A 18 -12.08 1.74 -0.78
N ARG A 19 -13.20 2.44 -0.62
CA ARG A 19 -14.23 2.58 -1.68
C ARG A 19 -13.88 3.65 -2.73
N ALA A 20 -12.60 3.90 -2.98
CA ALA A 20 -12.12 4.93 -3.89
C ALA A 20 -11.13 4.34 -4.89
N VAL A 21 -11.07 4.93 -6.09
CA VAL A 21 -10.08 4.55 -7.10
C VAL A 21 -8.73 5.14 -6.69
N LEU A 22 -7.81 4.25 -6.32
CA LEU A 22 -6.44 4.59 -5.98
C LEU A 22 -5.50 4.06 -7.06
N ARG A 23 -4.51 4.87 -7.41
CA ARG A 23 -3.41 4.52 -8.30
C ARG A 23 -2.20 4.11 -7.46
N LEU A 24 -1.49 3.08 -7.91
CA LEU A 24 -0.18 2.74 -7.34
C LEU A 24 0.82 3.87 -7.62
N ALA A 25 1.27 4.54 -6.57
CA ALA A 25 2.29 5.59 -6.63
C ALA A 25 3.70 4.98 -6.66
N SER A 26 3.92 3.96 -5.83
CA SER A 26 5.17 3.20 -5.79
C SER A 26 4.91 1.74 -5.45
N GLY A 27 5.54 0.83 -6.20
CA GLY A 27 5.56 -0.59 -5.87
C GLY A 27 6.29 -0.88 -4.55
N ALA A 28 6.16 -2.11 -4.06
CA ALA A 28 6.68 -2.49 -2.76
C ALA A 28 8.20 -2.30 -2.63
N ARG A 29 8.61 -1.71 -1.51
CA ARG A 29 10.02 -1.57 -1.10
C ARG A 29 10.18 -2.02 0.34
N LYS A 30 11.36 -2.47 0.73
CA LYS A 30 11.62 -2.82 2.13
C LYS A 30 11.56 -1.58 3.01
N HIS A 31 10.86 -1.69 4.14
CA HIS A 31 10.76 -0.60 5.09
C HIS A 31 12.11 -0.42 5.82
N PRO A 32 12.66 0.81 5.90
CA PRO A 32 14.03 1.03 6.39
C PRO A 32 14.24 0.71 7.87
N ARG A 33 13.15 0.63 8.66
CA ARG A 33 13.19 0.38 10.11
C ARG A 33 12.39 -0.84 10.56
N MET A 34 11.72 -1.53 9.64
CA MET A 34 10.89 -2.70 9.95
C MET A 34 11.29 -3.81 8.99
N ALA A 35 12.20 -4.68 9.44
CA ALA A 35 12.88 -5.66 8.58
C ALA A 35 11.91 -6.60 7.84
N ASP A 36 10.81 -6.95 8.51
CA ASP A 36 9.80 -7.88 8.02
C ASP A 36 8.67 -7.16 7.25
N GLU A 37 8.79 -5.86 6.95
CA GLU A 37 7.70 -5.10 6.33
C GLU A 37 8.11 -4.55 4.95
N TRP A 38 7.19 -4.70 4.01
CA TRP A 38 7.19 -3.98 2.75
C TRP A 38 6.31 -2.73 2.88
N VAL A 39 6.69 -1.65 2.23
CA VAL A 39 5.89 -0.44 2.10
C VAL A 39 5.46 -0.23 0.65
N VAL A 40 4.17 0.01 0.45
CA VAL A 40 3.54 0.31 -0.85
C VAL A 40 2.81 1.63 -0.73
N LEU A 41 2.94 2.50 -1.74
CA LEU A 41 2.32 3.82 -1.74
C LEU A 41 1.21 3.91 -2.79
N PHE A 42 0.07 4.46 -2.40
CA PHE A 42 -1.07 4.70 -3.27
C PHE A 42 -1.45 6.18 -3.27
N ASP A 43 -1.70 6.73 -4.45
CA ASP A 43 -2.26 8.07 -4.64
C ASP A 43 -3.72 7.96 -5.07
N ARG A 44 -4.53 9.00 -4.83
CA ARG A 44 -5.89 9.04 -5.37
C ARG A 44 -5.85 9.32 -6.87
N SER A 45 -6.65 8.60 -7.66
CA SER A 45 -6.85 8.99 -9.06
C SER A 45 -8.09 9.89 -9.16
N GLY A 46 -7.91 11.21 -9.08
CA GLY A 46 -8.99 12.19 -9.30
C GLY A 46 -8.74 13.54 -8.62
N GLU A 47 -9.24 14.63 -9.24
CA GLU A 47 -9.09 16.04 -8.81
C GLU A 47 -9.92 16.41 -7.57
N ASP A 48 -10.82 15.54 -7.11
CA ASP A 48 -11.71 15.86 -6.00
C ASP A 48 -11.06 15.59 -4.64
N GLY A 49 -10.67 16.69 -3.99
CA GLY A 49 -10.56 16.88 -2.53
C GLY A 49 -10.01 15.68 -1.77
N SER A 50 -8.71 15.70 -1.47
CA SER A 50 -8.06 14.61 -0.78
C SER A 50 -8.69 14.35 0.60
N VAL A 51 -9.07 13.09 0.86
CA VAL A 51 -9.48 12.63 2.20
C VAL A 51 -8.24 12.43 3.10
N PHE A 52 -7.05 12.35 2.51
CA PHE A 52 -5.78 12.14 3.18
C PHE A 52 -4.79 13.26 2.81
N ASP A 53 -4.03 13.77 3.78
CA ASP A 53 -2.97 14.76 3.52
C ASP A 53 -1.68 14.08 2.96
N GLY A 54 -1.80 13.31 1.87
CA GLY A 54 -0.66 12.65 1.22
C GLY A 54 -0.94 11.24 0.67
N PRO A 55 0.11 10.55 0.18
CA PRO A 55 0.00 9.17 -0.30
C PRO A 55 -0.42 8.22 0.82
N LEU A 56 -1.35 7.33 0.51
CA LEU A 56 -1.76 6.26 1.41
C LEU A 56 -0.67 5.21 1.49
N MET A 57 -0.17 4.97 2.69
CA MET A 57 0.89 4.00 2.96
C MET A 57 0.29 2.68 3.41
N VAL A 58 0.70 1.59 2.76
CA VAL A 58 0.32 0.23 3.13
C VAL A 58 1.56 -0.55 3.51
N LEU A 59 1.57 -1.09 4.73
CA LEU A 59 2.55 -2.06 5.16
C LEU A 59 2.08 -3.46 4.81
N VAL A 60 2.98 -4.30 4.29
CA VAL A 60 2.74 -5.72 4.05
C VAL A 60 3.83 -6.54 4.73
N ASN A 61 3.42 -7.40 5.64
CA ASN A 61 4.34 -8.28 6.35
C ASN A 61 4.89 -9.37 5.42
N ASP A 62 6.21 -9.53 5.36
CA ASP A 62 6.90 -10.35 4.38
C ASP A 62 6.78 -11.87 4.61
N LYS A 63 6.42 -12.26 5.84
CA LYS A 63 6.19 -13.65 6.27
C LYS A 63 4.74 -14.06 6.11
N THR A 64 3.81 -13.18 6.46
CA THR A 64 2.38 -13.51 6.55
C THR A 64 1.55 -12.97 5.38
N GLY A 65 2.05 -11.96 4.65
CA GLY A 65 1.30 -11.25 3.62
C GLY A 65 0.15 -10.39 4.15
N VAL A 66 0.06 -10.23 5.47
CA VAL A 66 -0.95 -9.36 6.10
C VAL A 66 -0.63 -7.91 5.74
N ALA A 67 -1.62 -7.23 5.17
CA ALA A 67 -1.55 -5.83 4.81
C ALA A 67 -2.32 -4.95 5.80
N ARG A 68 -1.80 -3.76 6.09
CA ARG A 68 -2.45 -2.75 6.95
C ARG A 68 -2.06 -1.34 6.54
N PHE A 69 -2.90 -0.37 6.87
CA PHE A 69 -2.53 1.03 6.78
C PHE A 69 -1.47 1.37 7.82
N LEU A 70 -0.56 2.28 7.46
CA LEU A 70 0.36 2.92 8.40
C LEU A 70 -0.30 4.14 9.05
#